data_AF-A0A528H476-F1
#
_entry.id   AF-A0A528H476-F1
#
_cell.length_a   1.000
_cell.length_b   1.000
_cell.length_c   1.000
_cell.angle_alpha   90.00
_cell.angle_beta   90.00
_cell.angle_gamma   90.00
#
_symmetry.space_group_name_H-M   'P 1'
#
loop_
_entity.id
_entity.type
_entity.pdbx_description
1 polymer ?
#
loop_
_entity_poly.entity_id
_entity_poly.type
_entity_poly.pdbx_seq_one_letter_code
_entity_poly.pdbx_strand_id
1 'polypeptide(L)'
;GLSWADSFRPNAQDWYDRQMEALADFDVTITFCFTPEHRGVMPHHTSPPLVPEEFAEFCATMTRRYAPAIAASPVRAVRASAA
;
A
#
# COMPACT_ATOMS: atom_id res chain seq x y z
N GLY A 1 -2.18 -3.00 -4.50
CA GLY A 1 -1.70 -3.31 -3.14
C GLY A 1 -0.21 -3.20 -3.12
N LEU A 2 0.37 -2.66 -2.06
CA LEU A 2 1.81 -2.43 -1.92
C LEU A 2 2.39 -3.49 -0.98
N SER A 3 3.31 -4.29 -1.52
CA SER A 3 3.93 -5.44 -0.85
C SER A 3 5.19 -5.02 -0.11
N TRP A 4 5.27 -5.23 1.21
CA TRP A 4 6.48 -4.93 1.98
C TRP A 4 7.63 -5.87 1.59
N ALA A 5 7.33 -7.13 1.29
CA ALA A 5 8.31 -8.07 0.73
C ALA A 5 8.97 -7.55 -0.56
N ASP A 6 8.19 -6.95 -1.47
CA ASP A 6 8.74 -6.45 -2.73
C ASP A 6 9.56 -5.17 -2.56
N SER A 7 9.51 -4.49 -1.41
CA SER A 7 10.31 -3.28 -1.16
C SER A 7 11.80 -3.57 -1.07
N PHE A 8 12.17 -4.84 -0.94
CA PHE A 8 13.55 -5.33 -0.93
C PHE A 8 14.05 -5.72 -2.33
N ARG A 9 13.21 -5.66 -3.37
CA ARG A 9 13.66 -5.88 -4.74
C ARG A 9 14.41 -4.66 -5.28
N PRO A 10 15.35 -4.85 -6.22
CA PRO A 10 15.94 -3.73 -6.94
C PRO A 10 14.87 -2.85 -7.59
N ASN A 11 15.03 -1.53 -7.48
CA ASN A 11 14.15 -0.52 -8.07
C ASN A 11 12.67 -0.61 -7.63
N ALA A 12 12.40 -1.16 -6.44
CA ALA A 12 11.03 -1.33 -5.94
C ALA A 12 10.24 -0.01 -5.93
N GLN A 13 10.89 1.10 -5.56
CA GLN A 13 10.26 2.41 -5.52
C GLN A 13 9.79 2.87 -6.90
N ASP A 14 10.64 2.73 -7.94
CA ASP A 14 10.28 3.08 -9.32
C ASP A 14 9.12 2.23 -9.82
N TRP A 15 9.07 0.95 -9.41
CA TRP A 15 7.96 0.07 -9.75
C TRP A 15 6.65 0.50 -9.08
N TYR A 16 6.67 0.86 -7.80
CA TYR A 16 5.48 1.37 -7.12
C TYR A 16 5.01 2.68 -7.73
N ASP A 17 5.93 3.59 -8.08
CA ASP A 17 5.59 4.86 -8.74
C ASP A 17 4.89 4.61 -10.07
N ARG A 18 5.46 3.75 -10.91
CA ARG A 18 4.85 3.34 -12.17
C ARG A 18 3.46 2.70 -11.98
N GLN A 19 3.30 1.83 -10.98
CA GLN A 19 2.02 1.20 -10.67
C GLN A 19 0.98 2.24 -10.26
N MET A 20 1.34 3.16 -9.36
CA MET A 20 0.41 4.17 -8.85
C MET A 20 0.06 5.22 -9.91
N GLU A 21 1.00 5.59 -10.78
CA GLU A 21 0.75 6.44 -11.95
C GLU A 21 -0.27 5.79 -12.91
N ALA A 22 -0.11 4.50 -13.20
CA ALA A 22 -1.04 3.76 -14.06
C ALA A 22 -2.44 3.61 -13.45
N LEU A 23 -2.58 3.77 -12.13
CA LEU A 23 -3.85 3.67 -11.41
C LEU A 23 -4.46 5.04 -11.06
N ALA A 24 -3.82 6.16 -11.44
CA ALA A 24 -4.19 7.50 -10.98
C ALA A 24 -5.62 7.93 -11.35
N ASP A 25 -6.18 7.39 -12.43
CA ASP A 25 -7.54 7.71 -12.90
C ASP A 25 -8.64 6.91 -12.19
N PHE A 26 -8.29 5.99 -11.28
CA PHE A 26 -9.22 5.12 -10.57
C PHE A 26 -9.35 5.53 -9.10
N ASP A 27 -10.57 5.47 -8.57
CA ASP A 27 -10.80 5.54 -7.12
C ASP A 27 -10.44 4.18 -6.50
N VAL A 28 -9.28 4.14 -5.83
CA VAL A 28 -8.71 2.91 -5.28
C VAL A 28 -8.44 3.06 -3.80
N THR A 29 -8.55 1.94 -3.08
CA THR A 29 -8.07 1.83 -1.71
C THR A 29 -6.75 1.07 -1.69
N ILE A 30 -5.72 1.65 -1.07
CA ILE A 30 -4.41 1.00 -0.94
C ILE A 30 -4.49 -0.05 0.17
N THR A 31 -4.03 -1.26 -0.14
CA THR A 31 -3.80 -2.34 0.82
C THR A 31 -2.30 -2.58 0.98
N PHE A 32 -1.85 -2.78 2.22
CA PHE A 32 -0.47 -3.14 2.55
C PHE A 32 -0.39 -4.63 2.89
N CYS A 33 0.53 -5.35 2.24
CA CYS A 33 0.61 -6.81 2.34
C CYS A 33 2.05 -7.32 2.42
N PHE A 34 2.16 -8.61 2.75
CA PHE A 34 3.32 -9.51 2.64
C PHE A 34 4.59 -9.13 3.39
N THR A 35 4.93 -9.93 4.40
CA THR A 35 6.17 -9.84 5.16
C THR A 35 7.34 -10.41 4.33
N PRO A 36 8.49 -9.71 4.19
CA PRO A 36 9.69 -10.30 3.60
C PRO A 36 10.10 -11.56 4.38
N GLU A 37 10.50 -12.64 3.70
CA GLU A 37 10.81 -13.92 4.37
C GLU A 37 11.85 -13.77 5.50
N HIS A 38 12.86 -12.93 5.30
CA HIS A 38 13.90 -12.65 6.29
C HIS A 38 13.46 -11.70 7.43
N ARG A 39 12.24 -11.16 7.37
CA ARG A 39 11.64 -10.29 8.38
C ARG A 39 10.39 -10.91 9.04
N GLY A 40 10.05 -12.16 8.72
CA GLY A 40 8.94 -12.89 9.33
C GLY A 40 9.39 -13.76 10.50
N VAL A 41 8.50 -13.98 11.48
CA VAL A 41 8.68 -14.99 12.53
C VAL A 41 8.98 -16.37 11.93
N MET A 42 8.33 -16.69 10.81
CA MET A 42 8.67 -17.79 9.91
C MET A 42 9.04 -17.23 8.54
N PRO A 43 9.87 -17.92 7.74
CA PRO A 43 10.24 -17.48 6.38
C PRO A 43 9.08 -17.69 5.40
N HIS A 44 8.00 -16.93 5.58
CA HIS A 44 6.79 -17.02 4.78
C HIS A 44 6.12 -15.64 4.66
N HIS A 45 5.58 -15.33 3.49
CA HIS A 45 5.02 -14.00 3.19
C HIS A 45 3.77 -13.64 4.00
N THR A 46 3.09 -14.61 4.59
CA THR A 46 1.97 -14.39 5.51
C THR A 46 2.36 -14.44 6.99
N SER A 47 3.65 -14.67 7.29
CA SER A 47 4.13 -14.66 8.67
C SER A 47 3.98 -13.27 9.27
N PRO A 48 3.66 -13.14 10.57
CA PRO A 48 3.78 -11.86 11.26
C PRO A 48 5.23 -11.33 11.17
N PRO A 49 5.41 -9.99 11.14
CA PRO A 49 6.73 -9.37 11.23
C PRO A 49 7.47 -9.74 12.52
N LEU A 50 8.79 -9.91 12.45
CA LEU A 50 9.67 -10.01 13.63
C LEU A 50 9.68 -8.72 14.44
N VAL A 51 9.67 -7.59 13.74
CA VAL A 51 9.66 -6.23 14.31
C VAL A 51 8.48 -5.48 13.68
N PRO A 52 7.33 -5.40 14.38
CA PRO A 52 6.11 -4.76 13.86
C PRO A 52 6.32 -3.33 13.36
N GLU A 53 7.24 -2.60 14.00
CA GLU A 53 7.55 -1.19 13.71
C GLU A 53 8.11 -1.00 12.29
N GLU A 54 8.83 -1.97 11.74
CA GLU A 54 9.36 -1.86 10.38
C GLU A 54 8.26 -1.97 9.32
N PHE A 55 7.28 -2.85 9.55
CA PHE A 55 6.10 -2.90 8.71
C PHE A 55 5.29 -1.61 8.84
N ALA A 56 5.18 -1.07 10.07
CA ALA A 56 4.51 0.20 10.30
C ALA A 56 5.21 1.36 9.59
N GLU A 57 6.55 1.41 9.58
CA GLU A 57 7.32 2.44 8.86
C GLU A 57 7.16 2.32 7.34
N PHE A 58 7.13 1.10 6.81
CA PHE A 58 6.79 0.87 5.40
C PHE A 58 5.40 1.43 5.08
N CYS A 59 4.38 1.08 5.89
CA CYS A 59 3.02 1.59 5.71
C CYS A 59 2.98 3.12 5.77
N ALA A 60 3.66 3.73 6.74
CA ALA A 60 3.70 5.18 6.91
C ALA A 60 4.36 5.88 5.71
N THR A 61 5.50 5.36 5.25
CA THR A 61 6.23 5.89 4.08
C THR A 61 5.36 5.85 2.83
N MET A 62 4.74 4.70 2.55
CA MET A 62 3.90 4.53 1.35
C MET A 62 2.62 5.35 1.43
N THR A 63 2.02 5.48 2.62
CA THR A 63 0.85 6.34 2.84
C THR A 63 1.18 7.80 2.55
N ARG A 64 2.28 8.33 3.11
CA ARG A 64 2.69 9.72 2.87
C ARG A 64 2.90 10.01 1.39
N ARG A 65 3.38 9.03 0.63
CA ARG A 65 3.67 9.17 -0.81
C ARG A 65 2.44 9.02 -1.70
N TYR A 66 1.59 8.03 -1.44
CA TYR A 66 0.54 7.60 -2.37
C TYR A 66 -0.89 7.83 -1.88
N ALA A 67 -1.05 8.19 -0.61
CA ALA A 67 -2.31 8.63 -0.05
C ALA A 67 -2.11 10.00 0.63
N PRO A 68 -1.65 11.04 -0.11
CA PRO A 68 -1.58 12.38 0.43
C PRO A 68 -2.98 12.78 0.93
N ALA A 69 -3.03 13.58 2.00
CA ALA A 69 -4.29 14.00 2.61
C ALA A 69 -5.27 14.43 1.51
N ILE A 70 -6.41 13.74 1.42
CA ILE A 70 -7.51 14.17 0.58
C ILE A 70 -7.86 15.57 1.05
N ALA A 71 -7.47 16.61 0.31
CA ALA A 71 -8.08 17.92 0.45
C ALA A 71 -9.56 17.64 0.24
N ALA A 72 -10.36 17.74 1.31
CA ALA A 72 -11.71 17.20 1.43
C ALA A 72 -12.45 17.29 0.08
N SER A 73 -12.38 16.21 -0.70
CA SER A 73 -13.15 16.14 -1.92
C SER A 73 -14.58 16.01 -1.43
N PRO A 74 -15.49 16.92 -1.82
CA PRO A 74 -16.87 16.77 -1.42
C PRO A 74 -17.29 15.39 -1.90
N VAL A 75 -17.66 14.53 -0.94
CA VAL A 75 -18.13 13.17 -1.18
C VAL A 75 -19.06 13.23 -2.38
N ARG A 76 -18.65 12.62 -3.50
CA ARG A 76 -19.53 12.51 -4.67
C ARG A 76 -20.64 11.57 -4.24
N ALA A 77 -21.79 12.16 -3.90
CA ALA A 77 -22.96 11.42 -3.43
C ALA A 77 -23.22 10.27 -4.41
N VAL A 78 -23.05 9.04 -3.93
CA VAL A 78 -23.47 7.84 -4.65
C VAL A 78 -24.96 7.98 -4.83
N ARG A 79 -25.41 8.19 -6.08
CA ARG A 79 -26.84 8.14 -6.39
C ARG A 79 -27.28 6.70 -6.13
N ALA A 80 -28.08 6.50 -5.09
CA ALA A 80 -28.81 5.27 -4.92
C ALA A 80 -29.66 5.05 -6.18
N SER A 81 -29.36 3.98 -6.93
CA SER A 81 -30.25 3.53 -7.99
C SER A 81 -31.48 2.93 -7.31
N ALA A 82 -32.64 3.53 -7.54
CA ALA A 82 -33.91 2.97 -7.14
C ALA A 82 -34.12 1.64 -7.89
N ALA A 83 -34.50 0.60 -7.15
CA ALA A 83 -35.06 -0.65 -7.66
C ALA A 83 -36.59 -0.58 -7.55
#